data_AF-A0AAN0YSY6-F1
#
_entry.id   AF-A0AAN0YSY6-F1
#
_cell.length_a   1.000
_cell.length_b   1.000
_cell.length_c   1.000
_cell.angle_alpha   90.00
_cell.angle_beta   90.00
_cell.angle_gamma   90.00
#
_symmetry.space_group_name_H-M   'P 1'
#
loop_
_entity.id
_entity.type
_entity.pdbx_description
1 polymer ?
#
loop_
_entity_poly.entity_id
_entity_poly.type
_entity_poly.pdbx_seq_one_letter_code
_entity_poly.pdbx_strand_id
1 'polypeptide(L)'
;MVFVFNLSQLFVTIIFIMVQEAIIRSKQNLNIQSPKISSEQNKVIRYKQGIFVNIISILLVISISFIQLSFIQVIDSMISEMVFFGTVLIVIVGAVMLSVKKQAMERKLESNIGKSEIVNSVHDEHWKGGIFYVNKEDPAIFVEQRSGNGFTINLGRPTGWFLLLLPFIFGFTLFLFARFV
;
A
#
# COMPACT_ATOMS: atom_id res chain seq x y z
N MET A 1 -23.94 -5.18 16.73
CA MET A 1 -23.05 -6.17 16.08
C MET A 1 -23.09 -6.16 14.53
N VAL A 2 -24.23 -6.36 13.84
CA VAL A 2 -24.25 -6.57 12.37
C VAL A 2 -23.65 -5.43 11.53
N PHE A 3 -23.79 -4.17 11.95
CA PHE A 3 -23.25 -3.02 11.21
C PHE A 3 -21.72 -2.87 11.27
N VAL A 4 -21.05 -3.57 12.20
CA VAL A 4 -19.58 -3.50 12.36
C VAL A 4 -18.86 -3.94 11.08
N PHE A 5 -19.37 -4.95 10.38
CA PHE A 5 -18.78 -5.43 9.13
C PHE A 5 -18.90 -4.40 7.99
N ASN A 6 -20.07 -3.78 7.84
CA ASN A 6 -20.30 -2.72 6.84
C ASN A 6 -19.41 -1.49 7.10
N LEU A 7 -19.28 -1.07 8.36
CA LEU A 7 -18.36 0.01 8.76
C LEU A 7 -16.90 -0.36 8.46
N SER A 8 -16.51 -1.61 8.72
CA SER A 8 -15.17 -2.11 8.42
C SER A 8 -14.90 -2.14 6.90
N GLN A 9 -15.88 -2.53 6.08
CA GLN A 9 -15.76 -2.50 4.62
C GLN A 9 -15.58 -1.08 4.07
N LEU A 10 -16.37 -0.13 4.57
CA LEU A 10 -16.22 1.29 4.22
C LEU A 10 -14.84 1.80 4.60
N PHE A 11 -14.40 1.50 5.83
CA PHE A 11 -13.09 1.91 6.32
C PHE A 11 -11.95 1.34 5.47
N VAL A 12 -11.97 0.03 5.19
CA VAL A 12 -10.99 -0.61 4.31
C VAL A 12 -11.00 0.04 2.94
N THR A 13 -12.17 0.27 2.34
CA THR A 13 -12.28 0.93 1.02
C THR A 13 -11.65 2.33 1.04
N ILE A 14 -11.90 3.13 2.08
CA ILE A 14 -11.28 4.46 2.25
C ILE A 14 -9.76 4.34 2.35
N ILE A 15 -9.24 3.39 3.14
CA ILE A 15 -7.80 3.13 3.24
C ILE A 15 -7.21 2.77 1.87
N PHE A 16 -7.86 1.91 1.10
CA PHE A 16 -7.39 1.52 -0.23
C PHE A 16 -7.44 2.67 -1.24
N ILE A 17 -8.43 3.56 -1.16
CA ILE A 17 -8.46 4.82 -1.92
C ILE A 17 -7.28 5.71 -1.54
N MET A 18 -6.97 5.84 -0.24
CA MET A 18 -5.82 6.62 0.23
C MET A 18 -4.49 6.02 -0.22
N VAL A 19 -4.35 4.70 -0.20
CA VAL A 19 -3.19 3.97 -0.74
C VAL A 19 -3.07 4.19 -2.25
N GLN A 20 -4.19 4.18 -2.98
CA GLN A 20 -4.20 4.46 -4.41
C GLN A 20 -3.75 5.89 -4.72
N GLU A 21 -4.23 6.89 -3.97
CA GLU A 21 -3.80 8.28 -4.08
C GLU A 21 -2.31 8.43 -3.74
N ALA A 22 -1.82 7.71 -2.73
CA ALA A 22 -0.41 7.70 -2.37
C ALA A 22 0.47 7.13 -3.49
N ILE A 23 0.04 6.05 -4.15
CA ILE A 23 0.74 5.48 -5.33
C ILE A 23 0.72 6.47 -6.49
N ILE A 24 -0.32 7.27 -6.68
CA ILE A 24 -0.37 8.25 -7.78
C ILE A 24 0.51 9.47 -7.46
N ARG A 25 0.48 9.94 -6.21
CA ARG A 25 1.08 11.22 -5.79
C ARG A 25 2.49 11.12 -5.23
N SER A 26 3.00 9.93 -4.92
CA SER A 26 4.34 9.82 -4.32
C SER A 26 5.40 10.39 -5.27
N LYS A 27 6.29 11.23 -4.73
CA LYS A 27 7.42 11.81 -5.47
C LYS A 27 8.27 10.69 -6.11
N GLN A 28 8.67 10.89 -7.36
CA GLN A 28 9.39 9.90 -8.16
C GLN A 28 10.91 10.08 -8.06
N ASN A 29 11.63 8.98 -7.91
CA ASN A 29 13.07 8.93 -8.12
C ASN A 29 13.35 8.60 -9.59
N LEU A 30 13.90 9.57 -10.32
CA LEU A 30 14.22 9.43 -11.75
C LEU A 30 15.71 9.14 -11.95
N ASN A 31 16.01 8.32 -12.96
CA ASN A 31 17.39 8.10 -13.38
C ASN A 31 17.95 9.36 -14.05
N ILE A 32 19.08 9.87 -13.56
CA ILE A 32 19.75 11.07 -14.08
C ILE A 32 20.14 10.90 -15.56
N GLN A 33 20.63 9.72 -15.95
CA GLN A 33 21.13 9.46 -17.30
C GLN A 33 20.00 9.38 -18.34
N SER A 34 18.78 9.05 -17.93
CA SER A 34 17.62 9.00 -18.82
C SER A 34 16.31 9.26 -18.07
N PRO A 35 16.00 10.54 -17.77
CA PRO A 35 14.81 10.91 -17.00
C PRO A 35 13.50 10.53 -17.72
N LYS A 36 13.46 10.64 -19.06
CA LYS A 36 12.26 10.31 -19.85
C LYS A 36 11.93 8.83 -19.82
N ILE A 37 12.93 7.96 -20.01
CA ILE A 37 12.73 6.50 -20.05
C ILE A 37 12.34 5.98 -18.66
N SER A 38 13.01 6.45 -17.60
CA SER A 38 12.67 6.07 -16.22
C SER A 38 11.28 6.55 -15.79
N SER A 39 10.87 7.76 -16.20
CA SER A 39 9.51 8.25 -15.97
C SER A 39 8.45 7.35 -16.62
N GLU A 40 8.61 6.97 -17.89
CA GLU A 40 7.64 6.11 -18.58
C GLU A 40 7.56 4.71 -17.94
N GLN A 41 8.69 4.14 -17.53
CA GLN A 41 8.69 2.85 -16.80
C GLN A 41 7.99 2.96 -15.44
N ASN A 42 8.25 4.04 -14.70
CA ASN A 42 7.59 4.31 -13.41
C ASN A 42 6.07 4.45 -13.56
N LYS A 43 5.58 5.09 -14.64
CA LYS A 43 4.13 5.14 -14.93
C LYS A 43 3.54 3.74 -15.11
N VAL A 44 4.20 2.87 -15.87
CA VAL A 44 3.73 1.48 -16.09
C VAL A 44 3.72 0.67 -14.78
N ILE A 45 4.76 0.81 -13.94
CA ILE A 45 4.83 0.15 -12.64
C ILE A 45 3.68 0.62 -11.73
N ARG A 46 3.45 1.93 -11.65
CA ARG A 46 2.39 2.52 -10.82
C ARG A 46 1.01 2.10 -11.28
N TYR A 47 0.78 2.05 -12.60
CA TYR A 47 -0.48 1.53 -13.14
C TYR A 47 -0.74 0.08 -12.70
N LYS A 48 0.28 -0.80 -12.81
CA LYS A 48 0.18 -2.20 -12.36
C LYS A 48 -0.03 -2.31 -10.84
N GLN A 49 0.67 -1.49 -10.05
CA GLN A 49 0.49 -1.42 -8.60
C GLN A 49 -0.91 -0.92 -8.23
N GLY A 50 -1.43 0.08 -8.94
CA GLY A 50 -2.78 0.60 -8.72
C GLY A 50 -3.87 -0.43 -9.02
N ILE A 51 -3.79 -1.12 -10.17
CA ILE A 51 -4.71 -2.24 -10.47
C ILE A 51 -4.65 -3.29 -9.35
N PHE A 52 -3.45 -3.66 -8.92
CA PHE A 52 -3.28 -4.66 -7.88
C PHE A 52 -3.89 -4.24 -6.55
N VAL A 53 -3.68 -3.00 -6.11
CA VAL A 53 -4.31 -2.43 -4.91
C VAL A 53 -5.84 -2.43 -5.01
N ASN A 54 -6.41 -2.09 -6.17
CA ASN A 54 -7.86 -2.18 -6.39
C ASN A 54 -8.38 -3.62 -6.30
N ILE A 55 -7.67 -4.59 -6.91
CA ILE A 55 -8.03 -6.02 -6.82
C ILE A 55 -8.01 -6.48 -5.35
N ILE A 56 -6.97 -6.13 -4.59
CA ILE A 56 -6.89 -6.46 -3.15
C ILE A 56 -8.07 -5.85 -2.40
N SER A 57 -8.39 -4.57 -2.65
CA SER A 57 -9.53 -3.90 -2.01
C SER A 57 -10.83 -4.67 -2.22
N ILE A 58 -11.10 -5.10 -3.45
CA ILE A 58 -12.30 -5.86 -3.80
C ILE A 58 -12.30 -7.22 -3.10
N LEU A 59 -11.19 -7.96 -3.13
CA LEU A 59 -11.07 -9.26 -2.49
C LEU A 59 -11.26 -9.19 -0.96
N LEU A 60 -10.75 -8.14 -0.33
CA LEU A 60 -10.94 -7.91 1.11
C LEU A 60 -12.39 -7.57 1.45
N VAL A 61 -13.06 -6.73 0.64
CA VAL A 61 -14.50 -6.44 0.82
C VAL A 61 -15.32 -7.72 0.70
N ILE A 62 -15.04 -8.56 -0.31
CA ILE A 62 -15.67 -9.87 -0.48
C ILE A 62 -15.41 -10.75 0.75
N SER A 63 -14.16 -10.84 1.22
CA SER A 63 -13.80 -11.64 2.39
C SER A 63 -14.58 -11.21 3.64
N ILE A 64 -14.72 -9.89 3.88
CA ILE A 64 -15.52 -9.38 4.99
C ILE A 64 -17.02 -9.70 4.81
N SER A 65 -17.54 -9.66 3.58
CA SER A 65 -18.93 -10.07 3.31
C SER A 65 -19.18 -11.54 3.67
N PHE A 66 -18.24 -12.44 3.34
CA PHE A 66 -18.32 -13.85 3.73
C PHE A 66 -18.26 -14.02 5.24
N ILE A 67 -17.38 -13.29 5.94
CA ILE A 67 -17.34 -13.30 7.41
C ILE A 67 -18.68 -12.83 7.99
N GLN A 68 -19.28 -11.77 7.43
CA GLN A 68 -20.60 -11.29 7.84
C GLN A 68 -21.69 -12.34 7.64
N LEU A 69 -21.72 -13.04 6.48
CA LEU A 69 -22.69 -14.12 6.22
C LEU A 69 -22.54 -15.28 7.20
N SER A 70 -21.31 -15.65 7.56
CA SER A 70 -21.07 -16.68 8.57
C SER A 70 -21.48 -16.22 9.96
N PHE A 71 -21.23 -14.95 10.31
CA PHE A 71 -21.63 -14.36 11.59
C PHE A 71 -23.15 -14.40 11.80
N ILE A 72 -23.93 -14.14 10.75
CA ILE A 72 -25.41 -14.27 10.79
C ILE A 72 -25.90 -15.70 10.54
N GLN A 73 -24.99 -16.69 10.57
CA GLN A 73 -25.27 -18.12 10.47
C GLN A 73 -25.92 -18.56 9.14
N VAL A 74 -25.73 -17.80 8.06
CA VAL A 74 -26.21 -18.16 6.71
C VAL A 74 -25.29 -19.21 6.05
N ILE A 75 -23.99 -19.14 6.33
CA ILE A 75 -22.99 -20.10 5.84
C ILE A 75 -22.11 -20.60 6.99
N ASP A 76 -21.52 -21.78 6.79
CA ASP A 76 -20.53 -22.33 7.71
C ASP A 76 -19.25 -21.48 7.75
N SER A 77 -18.62 -21.37 8.93
CA SER A 77 -17.41 -20.57 9.12
C SER A 77 -16.23 -21.06 8.29
N MET A 78 -16.16 -22.36 8.00
CA MET A 78 -15.11 -22.95 7.16
C MET A 78 -15.09 -22.31 5.76
N ILE A 79 -16.25 -21.97 5.19
CA ILE A 79 -16.32 -21.33 3.87
C ILE A 79 -15.70 -19.94 3.92
N SER A 80 -16.03 -19.15 4.95
CA SER A 80 -15.49 -17.80 5.11
C SER A 80 -13.99 -17.80 5.38
N GLU A 81 -13.50 -18.77 6.17
CA GLU A 81 -12.08 -18.98 6.41
C GLU A 81 -11.33 -19.35 5.12
N MET A 82 -11.87 -20.27 4.33
CA MET A 82 -11.30 -20.65 3.03
C MET A 82 -11.19 -19.45 2.09
N VAL A 83 -12.24 -18.62 1.99
CA VAL A 83 -12.22 -17.40 1.17
C VAL A 83 -11.17 -16.41 1.66
N PHE A 84 -11.06 -16.23 2.98
CA PHE A 84 -10.06 -15.34 3.58
C PHE A 84 -8.64 -15.82 3.30
N PHE A 85 -8.31 -17.08 3.59
CA PHE A 85 -6.97 -17.62 3.35
C PHE A 85 -6.63 -17.69 1.86
N GLY A 86 -7.61 -18.02 1.00
CA GLY A 86 -7.45 -17.97 -0.45
C GLY A 86 -7.13 -16.55 -0.93
N THR A 87 -7.81 -15.54 -0.38
CA THR A 87 -7.52 -14.13 -0.64
C THR A 87 -6.08 -13.78 -0.22
N VAL A 88 -5.67 -14.13 1.00
CA VAL A 88 -4.31 -13.88 1.49
C VAL A 88 -3.26 -14.50 0.56
N LEU A 89 -3.48 -15.75 0.11
CA LEU A 89 -2.58 -16.42 -0.82
C LEU A 89 -2.47 -15.68 -2.17
N ILE A 90 -3.61 -15.26 -2.75
CA ILE A 90 -3.65 -14.50 -4.00
C ILE A 90 -2.88 -13.17 -3.84
N VAL A 91 -3.06 -12.47 -2.71
CA VAL A 91 -2.35 -11.22 -2.42
C VAL A 91 -0.84 -11.47 -2.32
N ILE A 92 -0.39 -12.48 -1.59
CA ILE A 92 1.03 -12.80 -1.45
C ILE A 92 1.64 -13.13 -2.82
N VAL A 93 1.03 -14.02 -3.58
CA VAL A 93 1.52 -14.42 -4.91
C VAL A 93 1.57 -13.20 -5.85
N GLY A 94 0.50 -12.40 -5.90
CA GLY A 94 0.45 -11.19 -6.71
C GLY A 94 1.52 -10.17 -6.34
N ALA A 95 1.75 -9.95 -5.04
CA ALA A 95 2.77 -9.02 -4.55
C ALA A 95 4.19 -9.48 -4.93
N VAL A 96 4.48 -10.78 -4.78
CA VAL A 96 5.76 -11.37 -5.20
C VAL A 96 5.93 -11.23 -6.72
N MET A 97 4.92 -11.59 -7.51
CA MET A 97 4.98 -11.49 -8.97
C MET A 97 5.23 -10.06 -9.45
N LEU A 98 4.59 -9.06 -8.85
CA LEU A 98 4.81 -7.66 -9.19
C LEU A 98 6.21 -7.20 -8.81
N SER A 99 6.69 -7.59 -7.62
CA SER A 99 8.03 -7.25 -7.13
C SER A 99 9.12 -7.84 -8.03
N VAL A 100 8.95 -9.09 -8.47
CA VAL A 100 9.89 -9.76 -9.40
C VAL A 100 9.85 -9.10 -10.78
N LYS A 101 8.66 -8.82 -11.32
CA LYS A 101 8.52 -8.14 -12.63
C LYS A 101 9.11 -6.73 -12.61
N LYS A 102 8.96 -5.99 -11.51
CA LYS A 102 9.56 -4.66 -11.34
C LYS A 102 11.09 -4.73 -11.38
N GLN A 103 11.67 -5.60 -10.55
CA GLN A 103 13.12 -5.82 -10.52
C GLN A 103 13.68 -6.25 -11.89
N ALA A 104 12.97 -7.10 -12.62
CA ALA A 104 13.37 -7.50 -13.97
C ALA A 104 13.38 -6.34 -14.97
N MET A 105 12.41 -5.41 -14.87
CA MET A 105 12.38 -4.20 -15.71
C MET A 105 13.52 -3.24 -15.36
N GLU A 106 13.80 -3.05 -14.07
CA GLU A 106 14.90 -2.19 -13.59
C GLU A 106 16.27 -2.70 -14.05
N ARG A 107 16.54 -4.01 -13.90
CA ARG A 107 17.79 -4.64 -14.40
C ARG A 107 18.00 -4.46 -15.90
N LYS A 108 16.92 -4.53 -16.70
CA LYS A 108 16.97 -4.31 -18.15
C LYS A 108 17.24 -2.85 -18.50
N LEU A 109 16.78 -1.91 -17.69
CA LEU A 109 17.12 -0.49 -17.85
C LEU A 109 18.61 -0.28 -17.56
N GLU A 110 19.11 -0.80 -16.45
CA GLU A 110 20.53 -0.68 -16.06
C GLU A 110 21.47 -1.30 -17.10
N SER A 111 21.11 -2.43 -17.71
CA SER A 111 21.93 -3.05 -18.76
C SER A 111 22.03 -2.21 -20.03
N ASN A 112 21.00 -1.43 -20.35
CA ASN A 112 20.93 -0.65 -21.59
C ASN A 112 21.61 0.72 -21.50
N ILE A 113 21.64 1.32 -20.30
CA ILE A 113 22.09 2.70 -20.10
C ILE A 113 23.44 2.74 -19.34
N GLY A 114 23.90 1.60 -18.83
CA GLY A 114 25.03 1.49 -17.91
C GLY A 114 24.55 1.66 -16.46
N LYS A 115 25.36 1.26 -15.48
CA LYS A 115 25.07 1.51 -14.07
C LYS A 115 25.03 3.02 -13.85
N SER A 116 23.84 3.61 -13.87
CA SER A 116 23.63 4.92 -13.29
C SER A 116 23.69 4.76 -11.77
N GLU A 117 24.42 5.63 -11.09
CA GLU A 117 24.13 5.89 -9.69
C GLU A 117 22.70 6.41 -9.61
N ILE A 118 21.75 5.50 -9.36
CA ILE A 118 20.49 5.87 -8.73
C ILE A 118 20.95 6.61 -7.47
N VAL A 119 20.53 7.87 -7.31
CA VAL A 119 20.87 8.74 -6.17
C VAL A 119 20.26 8.14 -4.90
N ASN A 120 20.78 6.99 -4.48
CA ASN A 120 20.42 6.30 -3.26
C ASN A 120 21.33 6.75 -2.12
N SER A 121 22.44 7.45 -2.41
CA SER A 121 23.44 7.88 -1.42
C SER A 121 23.21 9.28 -0.85
N VAL A 122 22.57 10.21 -1.60
CA VAL A 122 22.43 11.62 -1.16
C VAL A 122 21.15 11.87 -0.34
N HIS A 123 20.28 10.87 -0.15
CA HIS A 123 18.98 11.05 0.52
C HIS A 123 18.81 10.27 1.83
N ASP A 124 19.87 9.63 2.34
CA ASP A 124 19.81 8.79 3.54
C ASP A 124 19.65 9.57 4.86
N GLU A 125 19.94 10.86 4.90
CA GLU A 125 19.92 11.69 6.12
C GLU A 125 18.54 11.74 6.81
N HIS A 126 17.48 11.67 6.00
CA HIS A 126 16.09 11.72 6.47
C HIS A 126 15.48 10.34 6.75
N TRP A 127 16.17 9.25 6.42
CA TRP A 127 15.74 7.88 6.74
C TRP A 127 16.21 7.49 8.13
N LYS A 128 15.28 7.33 9.07
CA LYS A 128 15.55 6.87 10.43
C LYS A 128 15.37 5.36 10.52
N GLY A 129 16.44 4.68 10.94
CA GLY A 129 16.50 3.21 11.02
C GLY A 129 16.31 2.51 9.67
N GLY A 130 16.50 3.23 8.55
CA GLY A 130 16.30 2.69 7.19
C GLY A 130 14.83 2.44 6.80
N ILE A 131 13.87 2.76 7.66
CA ILE A 131 12.44 2.42 7.48
C ILE A 131 11.58 3.68 7.45
N PHE A 132 11.81 4.60 8.37
CA PHE A 132 10.96 5.77 8.55
C PHE A 132 11.55 6.99 7.86
N TYR A 133 10.77 7.64 7.01
CA TYR A 133 11.17 8.90 6.40
C TYR A 133 10.69 10.08 7.25
N VAL A 134 11.62 10.94 7.67
CA VAL A 134 11.33 12.10 8.53
C VAL A 134 12.01 13.34 7.95
N ASN A 135 11.23 14.15 7.22
CA ASN A 135 11.69 15.44 6.71
C ASN A 135 10.61 16.52 6.91
N LYS A 136 10.88 17.48 7.80
CA LYS A 136 9.97 18.61 8.07
C LYS A 136 9.95 19.62 6.91
N GLU A 137 11.03 19.68 6.14
CA GLU A 137 11.20 20.63 5.04
C GLU A 137 10.54 20.12 3.76
N ASP A 138 10.52 18.80 3.53
CA ASP A 138 9.84 18.20 2.37
C ASP A 138 8.30 18.31 2.53
N PRO A 139 7.58 19.03 1.64
CA PRO A 139 6.12 19.11 1.69
C PRO A 139 5.40 17.83 1.28
N ALA A 140 6.11 16.85 0.69
CA ALA A 140 5.53 15.58 0.30
C ALA A 140 5.04 14.79 1.53
N ILE A 141 3.78 14.36 1.49
CA ILE A 141 3.20 13.44 2.47
C ILE A 141 3.59 12.00 2.15
N PHE A 142 3.53 11.64 0.86
CA PHE A 142 3.90 10.31 0.37
C PHE A 142 5.22 10.39 -0.40
N VAL A 143 6.18 9.58 0.01
CA VAL A 143 7.53 9.55 -0.55
C VAL A 143 7.82 8.13 -1.02
N GLU A 144 8.50 7.96 -2.14
CA GLU A 144 8.89 6.64 -2.62
C GLU A 144 9.77 5.92 -1.58
N GLN A 145 9.50 4.64 -1.33
CA GLN A 145 10.29 3.86 -0.38
C GLN A 145 11.74 3.71 -0.90
N ARG A 146 12.74 3.68 -0.01
CA ARG A 146 14.16 3.53 -0.40
C ARG A 146 14.44 2.32 -1.31
N SER A 147 13.70 1.21 -1.12
CA SER A 147 13.77 0.02 -1.97
C SER A 147 13.12 0.19 -3.35
N GLY A 148 12.55 1.36 -3.65
CA GLY A 148 11.75 1.67 -4.83
C GLY A 148 10.38 0.99 -4.83
N ASN A 149 10.06 0.16 -3.84
CA ASN A 149 8.85 -0.66 -3.84
C ASN A 149 7.72 0.03 -3.05
N GLY A 150 6.96 0.87 -3.75
CA GLY A 150 5.80 1.54 -3.16
C GLY A 150 6.16 2.88 -2.54
N PHE A 151 5.44 3.26 -1.48
CA PHE A 151 5.58 4.54 -0.82
C PHE A 151 5.67 4.38 0.70
N THR A 152 6.22 5.40 1.34
CA THR A 152 6.17 5.61 2.78
C THR A 152 5.51 6.95 3.08
N ILE A 153 5.18 7.18 4.34
CA ILE A 153 4.60 8.43 4.83
C ILE A 153 5.73 9.27 5.45
N ASN A 154 5.76 10.56 5.12
CA ASN A 154 6.68 11.50 5.75
C ASN A 154 6.20 11.85 7.16
N LEU A 155 6.87 11.27 8.17
CA LEU A 155 6.59 11.52 9.59
C LEU A 155 7.19 12.84 10.10
N GLY A 156 7.81 13.64 9.22
CA GLY A 156 8.14 15.03 9.49
C GLY A 156 6.90 15.95 9.48
N ARG A 157 5.75 15.47 9.00
CA ARG A 157 4.51 16.26 8.86
C ARG A 157 3.43 15.80 9.85
N PRO A 158 2.64 16.73 10.43
CA PRO A 158 1.50 16.37 11.28
C PRO A 158 0.48 15.48 10.57
N THR A 159 0.24 15.74 9.27
CA THR A 159 -0.62 14.90 8.43
C THR A 159 -0.09 13.48 8.29
N GLY A 160 1.23 13.29 8.25
CA GLY A 160 1.84 11.95 8.21
C GLY A 160 1.57 11.16 9.49
N TRP A 161 1.67 11.79 10.65
CA TRP A 161 1.31 11.17 11.94
C TRP A 161 -0.18 10.83 12.01
N PHE A 162 -1.05 11.72 11.55
CA PHE A 162 -2.50 11.45 11.51
C PHE A 162 -2.81 10.21 10.65
N LEU A 163 -2.24 10.12 9.45
CA LEU A 163 -2.41 8.97 8.56
C LEU A 163 -1.91 7.66 9.18
N LEU A 164 -0.80 7.71 9.92
CA LEU A 164 -0.26 6.55 10.63
C LEU A 164 -1.19 6.10 11.76
N LEU A 165 -1.76 7.04 12.52
CA LEU A 165 -2.58 6.75 13.70
C LEU A 165 -4.05 6.42 13.35
N LEU A 166 -4.53 6.82 12.17
CA LEU A 166 -5.92 6.67 11.75
C LEU A 166 -6.46 5.22 11.89
N PRO A 167 -5.74 4.15 11.46
CA PRO A 167 -6.22 2.78 11.63
C PRO A 167 -6.35 2.36 13.09
N PHE A 168 -5.45 2.83 13.96
CA PHE A 168 -5.48 2.52 15.38
C PHE A 168 -6.64 3.22 16.08
N ILE A 169 -6.88 4.48 15.74
CA ILE A 169 -8.02 5.25 16.26
C ILE A 169 -9.34 4.59 15.85
N PHE A 170 -9.47 4.21 14.56
CA PHE A 170 -10.65 3.52 14.07
C PHE A 170 -10.86 2.16 14.77
N GLY A 171 -9.81 1.36 14.93
CA GLY A 171 -9.91 0.08 15.63
C GLY A 171 -10.33 0.26 17.09
N PHE A 172 -9.78 1.26 17.77
CA PHE A 172 -10.14 1.56 19.16
C PHE A 172 -11.59 2.04 19.30
N THR A 173 -12.07 2.92 18.41
CA THR A 173 -13.46 3.39 18.44
C THR A 173 -14.44 2.26 18.12
N LEU A 174 -14.11 1.38 17.17
CA LEU A 174 -14.90 0.20 16.84
C LEU A 174 -14.98 -0.76 18.03
N PHE A 175 -13.86 -1.00 18.71
CA PHE A 175 -13.80 -1.83 19.91
C PHE A 175 -14.67 -1.29 21.04
N LEU A 176 -14.59 0.03 21.31
CA LEU A 176 -15.46 0.68 22.30
C LEU A 176 -16.93 0.54 21.90
N PHE A 177 -17.27 0.86 20.64
CA PHE A 177 -18.65 0.75 20.14
C PHE A 177 -19.22 -0.66 20.31
N ALA A 178 -18.44 -1.69 20.00
CA ALA A 178 -18.85 -3.09 20.17
C ALA A 178 -19.05 -3.52 21.63
N ARG A 179 -18.57 -2.75 22.62
CA ARG A 179 -18.83 -3.02 24.05
C ARG A 179 -20.12 -2.40 24.57
N PHE A 180 -20.66 -1.40 23.88
CA PHE A 180 -21.85 -0.67 24.30
C PHE A 180 -23.11 -1.04 23.50
N VAL A 181 -23.01 -1.97 22.53
CA VAL A 181 -24.10 -2.42 21.63
C VAL A 181 -24.10 -3.94 21.51
#